data_AF-A0A0Q8R9N6-F1
#
_entry.id   AF-A0A0Q8R9N6-F1
#
_cell.length_a   1.000
_cell.length_b   1.000
_cell.length_c   1.000
_cell.angle_alpha   90.00
_cell.angle_beta   90.00
_cell.angle_gamma   90.00
#
_symmetry.space_group_name_H-M   'P 1'
#
loop_
_entity.id
_entity.type
_entity.pdbx_description
1 polymer ?
#
loop_
_entity_poly.entity_id
_entity_poly.type
_entity_poly.pdbx_seq_one_letter_code
_entity_poly.pdbx_strand_id
1 'polypeptide(L)' 'MTARFTITASGSVVERPATPAEEREINLHCARVYLREARARRARSPAFAATLRIWAANARRRAAAIDARPVQWDMFA' A
#
# COMPACT_ATOMS: atom_id res chain seq x y z
N MET A 1 -18.44 -3.49 -0.76
CA MET A 1 -17.09 -3.86 -0.28
C MET A 1 -17.01 -5.37 -0.27
N THR A 2 -16.21 -5.96 -1.16
CA THR A 2 -16.01 -7.42 -1.22
C THR A 2 -14.98 -7.82 -0.18
N ALA A 3 -15.29 -8.78 0.70
CA ALA A 3 -14.38 -9.22 1.74
C ALA A 3 -13.11 -9.84 1.12
N ARG A 4 -11.93 -9.45 1.63
CA ARG A 4 -10.61 -9.99 1.20
C ARG A 4 -10.39 -11.43 1.68
N PHE A 5 -11.02 -11.79 2.79
CA PHE A 5 -10.92 -13.09 3.42
C PHE A 5 -12.29 -13.76 3.45
N THR A 6 -12.31 -15.06 3.18
CA THR A 6 -13.52 -15.89 3.26
C THR A 6 -13.20 -17.14 4.09
N ILE A 7 -14.10 -17.50 5.00
CA ILE A 7 -14.02 -18.74 5.76
C ILE A 7 -14.83 -19.79 4.99
N THR A 8 -14.20 -20.89 4.62
CA THR A 8 -14.88 -22.01 3.94
C THR A 8 -15.72 -22.82 4.93
N ALA A 9 -16.64 -23.64 4.43
CA ALA A 9 -17.42 -24.56 5.27
C ALA A 9 -16.55 -25.55 6.07
N SER A 10 -15.32 -25.83 5.62
CA SER A 10 -14.32 -26.63 6.32
C SER A 10 -13.54 -25.86 7.41
N GLY A 11 -13.83 -24.58 7.61
CA GLY A 11 -13.15 -23.72 8.58
C GLY A 11 -11.81 -23.15 8.12
N SER A 12 -11.38 -23.42 6.87
CA SER A 12 -10.16 -22.83 6.33
C SER A 12 -10.38 -21.39 5.87
N VAL A 13 -9.35 -20.55 6.01
CA VAL A 13 -9.37 -19.16 5.53
C VAL A 13 -8.76 -19.11 4.13
N VAL A 14 -9.52 -18.60 3.18
CA VAL A 14 -9.06 -18.31 1.81
C VAL A 14 -8.91 -16.81 1.65
N GLU A 15 -7.72 -16.38 1.24
CA GLU A 15 -7.43 -14.99 0.91
C GLU A 15 -7.55 -14.77 -0.60
N ARG A 16 -8.32 -13.76 -0.99
CA ARG A 16 -8.30 -13.25 -2.37
C ARG A 16 -7.02 -12.43 -2.59
N PRO A 17 -6.30 -12.61 -3.70
CA PRO A 17 -5.17 -11.76 -4.04
C PRO A 17 -5.60 -10.29 -4.14
N ALA A 18 -4.74 -9.38 -3.70
CA ALA A 18 -4.98 -7.95 -3.82
C ALA A 18 -5.04 -7.53 -5.30
N THR A 19 -5.95 -6.63 -5.64
CA THR A 19 -5.94 -6.01 -6.97
C THR A 19 -4.78 -5.00 -7.06
N PRO A 20 -4.25 -4.70 -8.26
CA PRO A 20 -3.24 -3.66 -8.42
C PRO A 20 -3.64 -2.30 -7.83
N ALA A 21 -4.93 -1.94 -7.94
CA ALA A 21 -5.45 -0.71 -7.34
C ALA A 21 -5.39 -0.72 -5.80
N GLU A 22 -5.76 -1.84 -5.17
CA GLU A 22 -5.65 -2.02 -3.71
C GLU A 22 -4.19 -1.98 -3.26
N GLU A 23 -3.28 -2.64 -3.98
CA GLU A 23 -1.84 -2.62 -3.67
C GLU A 23 -1.24 -1.22 -3.78
N ARG A 24 -1.65 -0.47 -4.82
CA ARG A 24 -1.25 0.92 -5.01
C ARG A 24 -1.72 1.78 -3.83
N GLU A 25 -2.97 1.60 -3.41
CA GLU A 25 -3.52 2.33 -2.27
C GLU A 25 -2.80 2.01 -0.96
N ILE A 26 -2.49 0.74 -0.70
CA ILE A 26 -1.73 0.30 0.48
C ILE A 26 -0.37 1.00 0.52
N ASN A 27 0.37 1.01 -0.59
CA ASN A 27 1.67 1.69 -0.65
C ASN A 27 1.55 3.20 -0.40
N LEU A 28 0.53 3.86 -0.94
CA LEU A 28 0.25 5.27 -0.66
C LEU A 28 -0.14 5.50 0.81
N HIS A 29 -0.91 4.60 1.41
CA HIS A 29 -1.24 4.64 2.83
C HIS A 29 0.02 4.52 3.70
N CYS A 30 0.88 3.53 3.44
CA CYS A 30 2.16 3.38 4.14
C CYS A 30 3.03 4.64 4.03
N ALA A 31 3.12 5.25 2.84
CA ALA A 31 3.85 6.49 2.66
C ALA A 31 3.31 7.63 3.54
N ARG A 32 1.98 7.78 3.65
CA ARG A 32 1.34 8.79 4.52
C ARG A 32 1.68 8.55 5.99
N VAL A 33 1.62 7.29 6.44
CA VAL A 33 1.97 6.90 7.82
C VAL A 33 3.43 7.22 8.13
N TYR A 34 4.37 6.80 7.27
CA TYR A 34 5.79 7.07 7.47
C TYR A 34 6.11 8.57 7.53
N LEU A 35 5.47 9.39 6.69
CA LEU A 35 5.64 10.85 6.74
C LEU A 35 5.11 11.46 8.04
N ARG A 36 3.95 10.99 8.52
CA ARG A 36 3.39 11.42 9.81
C ARG A 36 4.33 11.08 10.95
N GLU A 37 4.80 9.84 11.01
CA GLU A 37 5.73 9.38 12.05
C GLU A 37 7.07 10.10 11.99
N ALA A 38 7.61 10.36 10.79
CA ALA A 38 8.83 11.12 10.63
C ALA A 38 8.71 12.55 11.19
N ARG A 39 7.54 13.19 11.04
CA ARG A 39 7.27 14.51 11.61
C ARG A 39 7.21 14.44 13.13
N ALA A 40 6.45 13.49 13.68
CA ALA A 40 6.30 13.32 15.13
C ALA A 40 7.63 13.02 15.84
N ARG A 41 8.54 12.30 15.17
CA ARG A 41 9.81 11.83 15.75
C ARG A 41 10.99 12.75 15.46
N ARG A 42 10.80 13.85 14.71
CA ARG A 42 11.89 14.71 14.24
C ARG A 42 12.81 15.21 15.36
N ALA A 43 12.25 15.59 16.50
CA ALA A 43 13.01 16.12 17.64
C ALA A 43 13.63 15.02 18.52
N ARG A 44 12.91 13.90 18.74
CA ARG A 44 13.33 12.83 19.65
C ARG A 44 14.30 11.83 19.02
N SER A 45 14.16 11.59 17.71
CA SER A 45 14.91 10.55 16.99
C SER A 45 15.19 10.98 15.55
N PRO A 46 16.06 11.97 15.32
CA PRO A 46 16.27 12.57 14.00
C PRO A 46 16.78 11.58 12.95
N ALA A 47 17.65 10.64 13.32
CA ALA A 47 18.14 9.60 12.43
C ALA A 47 17.01 8.67 11.96
N PHE A 48 16.18 8.18 12.90
CA PHE A 48 15.04 7.34 12.56
C PHE A 48 13.97 8.09 11.77
N ALA A 49 13.77 9.39 12.06
CA ALA A 49 12.91 10.25 11.26
C ALA A 49 13.41 10.38 9.80
N ALA A 50 14.73 10.39 9.57
CA ALA A 50 15.29 10.36 8.22
C ALA A 50 15.02 9.01 7.52
N THR A 51 15.20 7.89 8.22
CA THR A 51 14.86 6.55 7.71
C THR A 51 13.39 6.45 7.28
N LEU A 52 12.47 6.96 8.10
CA LEU A 52 11.05 7.00 7.77
C LEU A 52 10.76 7.82 6.50
N ARG A 53 11.49 8.92 6.25
CA ARG A 53 11.35 9.67 4.99
C ARG A 53 11.82 8.86 3.78
N ILE A 54 12.91 8.10 3.92
CA ILE A 54 13.41 7.21 2.86
C ILE A 54 12.37 6.12 2.57
N TRP A 55 11.79 5.50 3.61
CA TRP A 55 10.75 4.50 3.45
C TRP A 55 9.48 5.06 2.80
N ALA A 56 9.09 6.29 3.16
CA ALA A 56 7.99 6.98 2.51
C ALA A 56 8.25 7.20 1.00
N ALA A 57 9.47 7.62 0.63
CA ALA A 57 9.85 7.79 -0.77
C ALA A 57 9.81 6.44 -1.52
N ASN A 58 10.29 5.36 -0.91
CA ASN A 58 10.25 4.02 -1.49
C ASN A 58 8.82 3.54 -1.71
N ALA A 59 7.94 3.71 -0.72
CA ALA A 59 6.53 3.35 -0.84
C ALA A 59 5.83 4.13 -1.96
N ARG A 60 6.13 5.42 -2.12
CA ARG A 60 5.61 6.23 -3.25
C ARG A 60 6.12 5.73 -4.60
N ARG A 61 7.39 5.36 -4.70
CA ARG A 61 7.96 4.77 -5.93
C ARG A 61 7.29 3.45 -6.29
N ARG A 62 7.06 2.57 -5.31
CA ARG A 62 6.32 1.32 -5.50
C ARG A 62 4.90 1.58 -5.99
N ALA A 63 4.19 2.53 -5.37
CA ALA A 63 2.84 2.91 -5.81
C ALA A 63 2.80 3.46 -7.24
N ALA A 64 3.80 4.23 -7.65
CA ALA A 64 3.89 4.80 -9.00
C ALA A 64 4.22 3.75 -10.07
N ALA A 65 4.93 2.67 -9.69
CA ALA A 65 5.26 1.57 -10.59
C ALA A 65 4.10 0.60 -10.85
N ILE A 66 3.02 0.66 -10.05
CA ILE A 66 1.86 -0.20 -10.22
C ILE A 66 0.95 0.37 -11.31
N ASP A 67 0.81 -0.38 -12.41
CA ASP A 67 -0.22 -0.12 -13.39
C ASP A 67 -1.58 -0.54 -12.83
N ALA A 68 -2.39 0.46 -12.47
CA ALA A 68 -3.72 0.26 -11.91
C ALA A 68 -4.83 0.54 -12.95
N ARG A 69 -4.50 0.59 -14.24
CA ARG A 69 -5.52 0.74 -15.30
C ARG A 69 -6.46 -0.47 -15.26
N PRO A 70 -7.78 -0.27 -15.39
CA PRO A 70 -8.71 -1.39 -15.53
C PRO A 70 -8.35 -2.19 -16.78
N VAL A 71 -8.26 -3.51 -16.67
CA VAL A 71 -7.93 -4.40 -17.81
C VAL A 71 -8.89 -4.22 -19.00
N GLN A 72 -10.12 -3.75 -18.73
CA GLN A 72 -11.12 -3.46 -19.75
C GLN A 72 -10.72 -2.30 -20.68
N TRP A 73 -9.80 -1.43 -20.28
CA TRP A 73 -9.32 -0.35 -21.15
C TRP A 73 -8.62 -0.85 -22.42
N ASP A 74 -8.00 -2.02 -22.37
CA ASP A 74 -7.34 -2.61 -23.54
C ASP A 74 -8.34 -3.13 -24.60
N MET A 75 -9.63 -3.24 -24.27
CA MET A 75 -10.68 -3.71 -25.19
C MET A 75 -11.23 -2.61 -26.11
N PHE A 76 -10.93 -1.35 -25.82
CA PHE A 76 -11.45 -0.18 -26.55
C PHE A 76 -10.33 0.62 -27.27
N ALA A 77 -9.15 0.03 -27.39
CA ALA A 77 -7.96 0.61 -28.01
C ALA A 77 -7.76 0.13 -29.47
#